data_AF-A0A2P2BXG6-F1
#
_entry.id   AF-A0A2P2BXG6-F1
#
_cell.length_a   1.000
_cell.length_b   1.000
_cell.length_c   1.000
_cell.angle_alpha   90.00
_cell.angle_beta   90.00
_cell.angle_gamma   90.00
#
_symmetry.space_group_name_H-M   'P 1'
#
loop_
_entity.id
_entity.type
_entity.pdbx_description
1 polymer ?
#
loop_
_entity_poly.entity_id
_entity_poly.type
_entity_poly.pdbx_seq_one_letter_code
_entity_poly.pdbx_strand_id
1 'polypeptide(L)'
;MLQVPRGNGSPSVRGALTFRPVTSLGMPSLPPPADPVWKQAWDAALYGASGYLRSYPMTASVDAATLEPLIDSLAPPGTELALLGSAGALAPDLSALGRVVRFDVPEGYDGLVVALDWLSHVPTHVVQMDPEGYPRLVHVSPRTGHETLGARLNETSVPQSIGRWLEQWWPVVDFGPGARAEVGTSRDTAWAGVTSRLAPRGRAVAIDAGHSLGQRPRSGSLRSSDGPAIPDGSRDLTAAVALDAVAAATSGRSGAAAQLTYVTSEGSRH
;
A
#
# COMPACT_ATOMS: atom_id res chain seq x y z
N MET A 1 -39.68 29.21 -70.39
CA MET A 1 -40.51 29.49 -69.19
C MET A 1 -40.59 28.18 -68.41
N LEU A 2 -39.70 27.96 -67.45
CA LEU A 2 -39.73 26.78 -66.58
C LEU A 2 -39.52 27.24 -65.13
N GLN A 3 -40.49 26.89 -64.27
CA GLN A 3 -40.61 27.29 -62.88
C GLN A 3 -39.55 26.66 -61.98
N VAL A 4 -39.04 27.47 -61.06
CA VAL A 4 -38.24 27.07 -59.88
C VAL A 4 -39.20 26.66 -58.75
N PRO A 5 -39.06 25.49 -58.12
CA PRO A 5 -39.72 25.22 -56.84
C PRO A 5 -38.84 25.74 -55.68
N ARG A 6 -39.41 26.61 -54.85
CA ARG A 6 -38.85 26.98 -53.55
C ARG A 6 -39.17 25.86 -52.55
N GLY A 7 -38.15 25.13 -52.11
CA GLY A 7 -38.21 24.17 -51.01
C GLY A 7 -37.66 24.79 -49.73
N ASN A 8 -38.52 24.88 -48.71
CA ASN A 8 -38.25 25.41 -47.37
C ASN A 8 -37.07 24.70 -46.68
N GLY A 9 -36.23 25.49 -46.02
CA GLY A 9 -35.11 25.02 -45.22
C GLY A 9 -35.54 24.42 -43.87
N SER A 10 -34.85 23.35 -43.51
CA SER A 10 -34.58 22.97 -42.13
C SER A 10 -33.05 22.85 -42.01
N PRO A 11 -32.36 23.66 -41.19
CA PRO A 11 -30.93 23.49 -41.01
C PRO A 11 -30.71 22.24 -40.16
N SER A 12 -30.08 21.22 -40.76
CA SER A 12 -29.51 20.10 -40.02
C SER A 12 -28.61 20.65 -38.91
N VAL A 13 -28.87 20.26 -37.66
CA VAL A 13 -27.98 20.49 -36.52
C VAL A 13 -26.70 19.70 -36.80
N ARG A 14 -25.74 20.34 -37.48
CA ARG A 14 -24.36 19.87 -37.53
C ARG A 14 -23.84 19.94 -36.09
N GLY A 15 -23.57 18.79 -35.50
CA GLY A 15 -22.87 18.70 -34.23
C GLY A 15 -21.62 19.57 -34.31
N ALA A 16 -21.53 20.56 -33.42
CA ALA A 16 -20.34 21.36 -33.28
C ALA A 16 -19.20 20.41 -32.86
N LEU A 17 -18.32 20.08 -33.80
CA LEU A 17 -17.02 19.49 -33.48
C LEU A 17 -16.28 20.54 -32.66
N THR A 18 -16.29 20.38 -31.34
CA THR A 18 -15.49 21.16 -30.42
C THR A 18 -14.02 20.87 -30.73
N PHE A 19 -13.40 21.74 -31.53
CA PHE A 19 -11.97 21.71 -31.78
C PHE A 19 -11.26 21.89 -30.44
N ARG A 20 -10.64 20.81 -29.93
CA ARG A 20 -9.75 20.90 -28.77
C ARG A 20 -8.55 21.77 -29.17
N PRO A 21 -8.13 22.73 -28.33
CA PRO A 21 -6.96 23.53 -28.62
C PRO A 21 -5.76 22.61 -28.81
N VAL A 22 -5.18 22.70 -30.00
CA VAL A 22 -4.00 21.92 -30.38
C VAL A 22 -2.80 22.72 -29.88
N THR A 23 -1.88 22.08 -29.18
CA THR A 23 -0.59 22.69 -28.79
C THR A 23 0.14 23.19 -30.04
N SER A 24 1.14 24.07 -29.89
CA SER A 24 1.96 24.56 -31.02
C SER A 24 2.65 23.44 -31.82
N LEU A 25 2.67 22.21 -31.29
CA LEU A 25 3.17 21.00 -31.95
C LEU A 25 2.08 20.18 -32.67
N GLY A 26 0.84 20.66 -32.77
CA GLY A 26 -0.23 19.90 -33.42
C GLY A 26 -0.73 18.70 -32.60
N MET A 27 -0.30 18.56 -31.34
CA MET A 27 -0.83 17.56 -30.41
C MET A 27 -2.08 18.11 -29.71
N PRO A 28 -3.17 17.34 -29.60
CA PRO A 28 -4.31 17.75 -28.79
C PRO A 28 -3.84 18.04 -27.37
N SER A 29 -4.34 19.12 -26.76
CA SER A 29 -4.12 19.36 -25.33
C SER A 29 -4.50 18.09 -24.56
N LEU A 30 -3.52 17.41 -23.98
CA LEU A 30 -3.79 16.30 -23.08
C LEU A 30 -4.66 16.84 -21.93
N PRO A 31 -5.70 16.11 -21.50
CA PRO A 31 -6.39 16.47 -20.28
C PRO A 31 -5.34 16.63 -19.15
N PRO A 32 -5.60 17.49 -18.14
CA PRO A 32 -4.72 17.55 -16.98
C PRO A 32 -4.44 16.12 -16.49
N PRO A 33 -3.21 15.83 -16.02
CA PRO A 33 -2.91 14.50 -15.54
C PRO A 33 -3.99 14.09 -14.55
N ALA A 34 -4.57 12.91 -14.77
CA ALA A 34 -5.49 12.33 -13.81
C ALA A 34 -4.79 12.29 -12.45
N ASP A 35 -5.57 12.48 -11.39
CA ASP A 35 -5.06 12.30 -10.03
C ASP A 35 -4.29 10.98 -9.92
N PRO A 36 -3.20 10.89 -9.14
CA PRO A 36 -2.43 9.67 -9.01
C PRO A 36 -3.27 8.54 -8.41
N VAL A 37 -2.88 7.29 -8.69
CA VAL A 37 -3.37 6.15 -7.91
C VAL A 37 -2.90 6.27 -6.47
N TRP A 38 -3.65 5.69 -5.53
CA TRP A 38 -3.29 5.72 -4.10
C TRP A 38 -1.85 5.32 -3.82
N LYS A 39 -1.32 4.29 -4.47
CA LYS A 39 0.08 3.86 -4.28
C LYS A 39 1.08 4.99 -4.52
N GLN A 40 0.88 5.77 -5.58
CA GLN A 40 1.77 6.86 -5.96
C GLN A 40 1.59 8.07 -5.03
N ALA A 41 0.32 8.41 -4.71
CA ALA A 41 0.03 9.51 -3.81
C ALA A 41 0.58 9.24 -2.39
N TRP A 42 0.37 8.03 -1.89
CA TRP A 42 0.85 7.57 -0.59
C TRP A 42 2.38 7.56 -0.52
N ASP A 43 3.05 7.02 -1.53
CA ASP A 43 4.51 7.02 -1.61
C ASP A 43 5.08 8.45 -1.56
N ALA A 44 4.53 9.36 -2.36
CA ALA A 44 4.92 10.77 -2.37
C ALA A 44 4.64 11.46 -1.02
N ALA A 45 3.50 11.17 -0.40
CA ALA A 45 3.10 11.77 0.88
C ALA A 45 3.99 11.34 2.05
N LEU A 46 4.46 10.10 2.11
CA LEU A 46 5.32 9.66 3.21
C LEU A 46 6.81 9.83 2.93
N TYR A 47 7.25 9.50 1.71
CA TYR A 47 8.67 9.33 1.39
C TYR A 47 9.20 10.35 0.37
N GLY A 48 8.31 11.11 -0.27
CA GLY A 48 8.67 12.17 -1.21
C GLY A 48 9.50 13.29 -0.58
N ALA A 49 9.94 14.28 -1.36
CA ALA A 49 10.86 15.32 -0.88
C ALA A 49 10.36 16.09 0.36
N SER A 50 9.05 16.28 0.47
CA SER A 50 8.37 16.90 1.62
C SER A 50 7.53 15.89 2.41
N GLY A 51 7.85 14.59 2.30
CA GLY A 51 7.06 13.53 2.88
C GLY A 51 7.07 13.53 4.41
N TYR A 52 5.96 13.08 5.00
CA TYR A 52 5.73 13.09 6.44
C TYR A 52 6.87 12.42 7.22
N LEU A 53 7.26 11.20 6.82
CA LEU A 53 8.28 10.41 7.53
C LEU A 53 9.72 10.95 7.38
N ARG A 54 9.93 12.01 6.58
CA ARG A 54 11.21 12.76 6.57
C ARG A 54 11.32 13.77 7.70
N SER A 55 10.19 14.25 8.19
CA SER A 55 10.13 15.31 9.21
C SER A 55 9.70 14.78 10.57
N TYR A 56 8.95 13.67 10.59
CA TYR A 56 8.37 13.09 11.78
C TYR A 56 8.86 11.64 11.92
N PRO A 57 9.86 11.37 12.79
CA PRO A 57 10.32 10.01 13.03
C PRO A 57 9.18 9.18 13.63
N MET A 58 9.14 7.89 13.28
CA MET A 58 8.13 6.98 13.84
C MET A 58 8.35 6.77 15.34
N THR A 59 7.24 6.66 16.06
CA THR A 59 7.21 6.17 17.43
C THR A 59 6.90 4.68 17.40
N ALA A 60 7.61 3.89 18.19
CA ALA A 60 7.30 2.47 18.33
C ALA A 60 5.92 2.27 18.97
N SER A 61 5.14 1.34 18.43
CA SER A 61 3.83 0.97 18.97
C SER A 61 3.92 0.17 20.28
N VAL A 62 5.10 -0.37 20.59
CA VAL A 62 5.42 -1.13 21.80
C VAL A 62 6.80 -0.71 22.33
N ASP A 63 7.06 -0.94 23.61
CA ASP A 63 8.38 -0.69 24.21
C ASP A 63 9.35 -1.88 24.03
N ALA A 64 10.63 -1.65 24.31
CA ALA A 64 11.66 -2.69 24.20
C ALA A 64 11.41 -3.87 25.15
N ALA A 65 10.91 -3.61 26.36
CA ALA A 65 10.61 -4.65 27.35
C ALA A 65 9.53 -5.63 26.87
N THR A 66 8.55 -5.14 26.11
CA THR A 66 7.50 -5.97 25.48
C THR A 66 8.07 -6.87 24.40
N LEU A 67 9.12 -6.44 23.69
CA LEU A 67 9.74 -7.22 22.60
C LEU A 67 10.80 -8.20 23.08
N GLU A 68 11.47 -7.94 24.20
CA GLU A 68 12.58 -8.78 24.68
C GLU A 68 12.23 -10.28 24.75
N PRO A 69 11.08 -10.71 25.30
CA PRO A 69 10.75 -12.14 25.35
C PRO A 69 10.63 -12.77 23.95
N LEU A 70 10.12 -12.02 22.98
CA LEU A 70 10.04 -12.47 21.60
C LEU A 70 11.43 -12.56 20.98
N ILE A 71 12.27 -11.53 21.17
CA ILE A 71 13.65 -11.52 20.68
C ILE A 71 14.43 -12.70 21.24
N ASP A 72 14.34 -12.96 22.55
CA ASP A 72 15.03 -14.08 23.21
C ASP A 72 14.53 -15.45 22.75
N SER A 73 13.25 -15.57 22.43
CA SER A 73 12.70 -16.81 21.84
C SER A 73 13.17 -17.02 20.40
N LEU A 74 13.48 -15.93 19.68
CA LEU A 74 13.82 -15.97 18.27
C LEU A 74 15.32 -16.06 18.03
N ALA A 75 16.14 -15.52 18.92
CA ALA A 75 17.58 -15.39 18.70
C ALA A 75 18.37 -15.66 19.98
N PRO A 76 19.49 -16.41 19.90
CA PRO A 76 20.40 -16.57 21.02
C PRO A 76 20.93 -15.21 21.56
N PRO A 77 21.35 -15.15 22.83
CA PRO A 77 22.07 -13.99 23.36
C PRO A 77 23.28 -13.61 22.48
N GLY A 78 23.48 -12.31 22.26
CA GLY A 78 24.56 -11.77 21.42
C GLY A 78 24.26 -11.74 19.92
N THR A 79 23.09 -12.20 19.48
CA THR A 79 22.66 -12.06 18.08
C THR A 79 22.45 -10.59 17.72
N GLU A 80 23.00 -10.14 16.59
CA GLU A 80 22.78 -8.80 16.04
C GLU A 80 21.32 -8.64 15.56
N LEU A 81 20.75 -7.45 15.81
CA LEU A 81 19.38 -7.10 15.45
C LEU A 81 19.38 -6.08 14.31
N ALA A 82 18.70 -6.39 13.21
CA ALA A 82 18.39 -5.43 12.16
C ALA A 82 16.98 -4.89 12.39
N LEU A 83 16.87 -3.59 12.65
CA LEU A 83 15.62 -2.93 13.03
C LEU A 83 15.01 -2.21 11.82
N LEU A 84 13.78 -2.57 11.48
CA LEU A 84 13.01 -1.97 10.38
C LEU A 84 11.72 -1.34 10.89
N GLY A 85 11.28 -0.28 10.22
CA GLY A 85 10.05 0.42 10.60
C GLY A 85 10.19 1.15 11.93
N SER A 86 9.12 1.14 12.73
CA SER A 86 9.08 1.78 14.05
C SER A 86 10.02 1.12 15.06
N ALA A 87 10.53 -0.10 14.78
CA ALA A 87 11.52 -0.79 15.60
C ALA A 87 12.80 0.02 15.79
N GLY A 88 13.17 0.84 14.80
CA GLY A 88 14.36 1.68 14.88
C GLY A 88 14.31 2.68 16.04
N ALA A 89 13.11 3.10 16.47
CA ALA A 89 12.94 3.98 17.62
C ALA A 89 13.34 3.32 18.96
N LEU A 90 13.38 1.99 19.01
CA LEU A 90 13.78 1.22 20.19
C LEU A 90 15.28 0.93 20.25
N ALA A 91 16.05 1.38 19.26
CA ALA A 91 17.50 1.15 19.21
C ALA A 91 18.25 1.58 20.48
N PRO A 92 17.98 2.76 21.10
CA PRO A 92 18.65 3.16 22.33
C PRO A 92 18.37 2.21 23.50
N ASP A 93 17.11 1.81 23.67
CA ASP A 93 16.68 0.94 24.77
C ASP A 93 17.23 -0.48 24.61
N LEU A 94 17.16 -1.03 23.39
CA LEU A 94 17.73 -2.34 23.07
C LEU A 94 19.26 -2.34 23.24
N SER A 95 19.94 -1.24 22.89
CA SER A 95 21.38 -1.11 23.10
C SER A 95 21.74 -1.03 24.60
N ALA A 96 20.92 -0.35 25.41
CA ALA A 96 21.09 -0.30 26.87
C ALA A 96 20.93 -1.69 27.53
N LEU A 97 20.18 -2.59 26.89
CA LEU A 97 20.02 -3.99 27.26
C LEU A 97 21.14 -4.90 26.70
N GLY A 98 22.16 -4.32 26.06
CA GLY A 98 23.32 -5.05 25.54
C GLY A 98 23.10 -5.70 24.17
N ARG A 99 22.04 -5.35 23.44
CA ARG A 99 21.84 -5.82 22.06
C ARG A 99 22.71 -5.02 21.09
N VAL A 100 23.24 -5.69 20.08
CA VAL A 100 23.90 -5.04 18.93
C VAL A 100 22.82 -4.76 17.89
N VAL A 101 22.66 -3.50 17.48
CA VAL A 101 21.58 -3.08 16.57
C VAL A 101 22.12 -2.42 15.30
N ARG A 102 21.43 -2.61 14.19
CA ARG A 102 21.69 -1.98 12.89
C ARG A 102 20.39 -1.65 12.16
N PHE A 103 20.49 -0.92 11.05
CA PHE A 103 19.34 -0.41 10.29
C PHE A 103 19.31 -0.88 8.82
N ASP A 104 20.15 -1.85 8.48
CA ASP A 104 20.23 -2.47 7.17
C ASP A 104 20.28 -4.00 7.29
N VAL A 105 19.84 -4.70 6.24
CA VAL A 105 19.90 -6.17 6.16
C VAL A 105 20.90 -6.51 5.04
N PRO A 106 22.15 -6.88 5.36
CA PRO A 106 23.14 -7.26 4.35
C PRO A 106 22.81 -8.62 3.72
N GLU A 107 23.41 -8.92 2.57
CA GLU A 107 23.29 -10.25 1.96
C GLU A 107 23.97 -11.30 2.86
N GLY A 108 23.30 -12.44 3.08
CA GLY A 108 23.77 -13.48 3.99
C GLY A 108 23.68 -13.11 5.47
N TYR A 109 22.72 -12.25 5.85
CA TYR A 109 22.53 -11.83 7.23
C TYR A 109 22.13 -13.01 8.13
N ASP A 110 22.93 -13.31 9.15
CA ASP A 110 22.74 -14.42 10.09
C ASP A 110 22.12 -14.01 11.43
N GLY A 111 21.81 -12.72 11.59
CA GLY A 111 21.14 -12.16 12.76
C GLY A 111 19.61 -12.29 12.73
N LEU A 112 18.96 -11.50 13.59
CA LEU A 112 17.50 -11.38 13.65
C LEU A 112 17.05 -10.04 13.04
N VAL A 113 16.15 -10.08 12.07
CA VAL A 113 15.42 -8.89 11.61
C VAL A 113 14.16 -8.71 12.44
N VAL A 114 13.99 -7.53 13.04
CA VAL A 114 12.76 -7.13 13.76
C VAL A 114 12.15 -5.97 13.00
N ALA A 115 11.02 -6.22 12.35
CA ALA A 115 10.22 -5.20 11.66
C ALA A 115 8.97 -4.91 12.50
N LEU A 116 8.81 -3.66 12.93
CA LEU A 116 7.60 -3.20 13.63
C LEU A 116 6.94 -2.12 12.80
N ASP A 117 5.62 -2.24 12.62
CA ASP A 117 4.80 -1.31 11.83
C ASP A 117 5.44 -0.97 10.48
N TRP A 118 6.19 -1.89 9.88
CA TRP A 118 6.98 -1.59 8.69
C TRP A 118 6.16 -1.83 7.42
N LEU A 119 5.48 -2.98 7.35
CA LEU A 119 4.72 -3.37 6.16
C LEU A 119 3.44 -2.54 6.01
N SER A 120 2.83 -2.12 7.13
CA SER A 120 1.66 -1.24 7.13
C SER A 120 1.93 0.13 6.51
N HIS A 121 3.18 0.60 6.51
CA HIS A 121 3.63 1.85 5.87
C HIS A 121 4.18 1.66 4.44
N VAL A 122 4.28 0.43 3.93
CA VAL A 122 4.64 0.20 2.53
C VAL A 122 3.44 0.57 1.64
N PRO A 123 3.59 1.53 0.70
CA PRO A 123 2.48 2.01 -0.13
C PRO A 123 1.90 0.93 -1.03
N THR A 124 0.56 0.86 -1.09
CA THR A 124 -0.18 -0.10 -1.90
C THR A 124 -1.20 0.58 -2.82
N HIS A 125 -1.62 -0.14 -3.86
CA HIS A 125 -2.78 0.29 -4.63
C HIS A 125 -4.04 0.06 -3.80
N VAL A 126 -5.00 0.98 -3.91
CA VAL A 126 -6.36 0.77 -3.41
C VAL A 126 -7.25 0.44 -4.60
N VAL A 127 -8.09 -0.58 -4.44
CA VAL A 127 -9.13 -0.93 -5.40
C VAL A 127 -10.50 -0.81 -4.75
N GLN A 128 -11.51 -0.46 -5.55
CA GLN A 128 -12.90 -0.42 -5.12
C GLN A 128 -13.79 -1.05 -6.18
N MET A 129 -14.81 -1.78 -5.73
CA MET A 129 -15.87 -2.32 -6.57
C MET A 129 -16.79 -1.20 -7.06
N ASP A 130 -16.93 -1.06 -8.37
CA ASP A 130 -17.89 -0.14 -8.99
C ASP A 130 -19.34 -0.65 -8.84
N PRO A 131 -20.36 0.21 -9.09
CA PRO A 131 -21.77 -0.19 -9.04
C PRO A 131 -22.13 -1.34 -10.00
N GLU A 132 -21.36 -1.51 -11.07
CA GLU A 132 -21.55 -2.57 -12.07
C GLU A 132 -20.86 -3.89 -11.69
N GLY A 133 -20.17 -3.95 -10.55
CA GLY A 133 -19.53 -5.16 -10.04
C GLY A 133 -18.12 -5.41 -10.59
N TYR A 134 -17.42 -4.39 -11.09
CA TYR A 134 -16.03 -4.49 -11.53
C TYR A 134 -15.08 -3.80 -10.55
N PRO A 135 -13.96 -4.46 -10.17
CA PRO A 135 -12.93 -3.80 -9.38
C PRO A 135 -12.18 -2.76 -10.24
N ARG A 136 -12.01 -1.57 -9.69
CA ARG A 136 -11.28 -0.45 -10.32
C ARG A 136 -10.19 0.06 -9.39
N LEU A 137 -9.10 0.54 -9.98
CA LEU A 137 -8.10 1.31 -9.24
C LEU A 137 -8.74 2.59 -8.69
N VAL A 138 -8.39 2.96 -7.46
CA VAL A 138 -8.80 4.22 -6.86
C VAL A 138 -7.69 5.25 -7.03
N HIS A 139 -8.07 6.38 -7.61
CA HIS A 139 -7.24 7.58 -7.73
C HIS A 139 -7.62 8.57 -6.63
N VAL A 140 -6.68 9.41 -6.21
CA VAL A 140 -6.89 10.35 -5.12
C VAL A 140 -6.18 11.68 -5.40
N SER A 141 -6.90 12.78 -5.22
CA SER A 141 -6.32 14.13 -5.21
C SER A 141 -5.44 14.28 -3.97
N PRO A 142 -4.11 14.49 -4.11
CA PRO A 142 -3.22 14.69 -2.96
C PRO A 142 -3.60 15.91 -2.14
N ARG A 143 -4.26 16.90 -2.73
CA ARG A 143 -4.61 18.16 -2.07
C ARG A 143 -5.87 18.06 -1.22
N THR A 144 -6.83 17.24 -1.63
CA THR A 144 -8.17 17.24 -1.04
C THR A 144 -8.58 15.89 -0.48
N GLY A 145 -7.86 14.82 -0.79
CA GLY A 145 -8.27 13.45 -0.49
C GLY A 145 -9.47 12.97 -1.30
N HIS A 146 -9.96 13.77 -2.25
CA HIS A 146 -11.09 13.38 -3.09
C HIS A 146 -10.70 12.19 -3.97
N GLU A 147 -11.48 11.12 -3.89
CA GLU A 147 -11.22 9.89 -4.63
C GLU A 147 -12.06 9.79 -5.91
N THR A 148 -11.51 9.12 -6.92
CA THR A 148 -12.23 8.76 -8.14
C THR A 148 -11.89 7.34 -8.57
N LEU A 149 -12.85 6.67 -9.21
CA LEU A 149 -12.63 5.33 -9.78
C LEU A 149 -11.95 5.45 -11.14
N GLY A 150 -10.84 4.74 -11.31
CA GLY A 150 -10.06 4.68 -12.55
C GLY A 150 -10.38 3.46 -13.42
N ALA A 151 -9.35 2.98 -14.10
CA ALA A 151 -9.44 1.82 -15.00
C ALA A 151 -9.85 0.54 -14.23
N ARG A 152 -10.61 -0.33 -14.91
CA ARG A 152 -10.90 -1.68 -14.42
C ARG A 152 -9.63 -2.52 -14.41
N LEU A 153 -9.54 -3.48 -13.49
CA LEU A 153 -8.34 -4.32 -13.37
C LEU A 153 -8.09 -5.24 -14.58
N ASN A 154 -9.10 -5.46 -15.43
CA ASN A 154 -8.96 -6.22 -16.68
C ASN A 154 -8.53 -5.37 -17.88
N GLU A 155 -8.42 -4.05 -17.72
CA GLU A 155 -7.91 -3.17 -18.75
C GLU A 155 -6.38 -3.28 -18.87
N THR A 156 -5.85 -3.17 -20.09
CA THR A 156 -4.42 -3.34 -20.38
C THR A 156 -3.53 -2.25 -19.77
N SER A 157 -4.11 -1.13 -19.34
CA SER A 157 -3.43 -0.05 -18.62
C SER A 157 -3.09 -0.40 -17.18
N VAL A 158 -3.69 -1.47 -16.62
CA VAL A 158 -3.48 -1.90 -15.24
C VAL A 158 -2.54 -3.12 -15.20
N PRO A 159 -1.49 -3.11 -14.35
CA PRO A 159 -0.64 -4.28 -14.18
C PRO A 159 -1.45 -5.50 -13.74
N GLN A 160 -1.37 -6.60 -14.50
CA GLN A 160 -2.13 -7.83 -14.22
C GLN A 160 -1.82 -8.45 -12.85
N SER A 161 -0.64 -8.17 -12.28
CA SER A 161 -0.26 -8.60 -10.93
C SER A 161 -1.23 -8.10 -9.86
N ILE A 162 -1.86 -6.94 -10.06
CA ILE A 162 -2.84 -6.37 -9.14
C ILE A 162 -4.09 -7.26 -9.09
N GLY A 163 -4.64 -7.60 -10.26
CA GLY A 163 -5.82 -8.47 -10.37
C GLY A 163 -5.57 -9.87 -9.81
N ARG A 164 -4.46 -10.52 -10.21
CA ARG A 164 -4.11 -11.86 -9.72
C ARG A 164 -3.92 -11.91 -8.20
N TRP A 165 -3.28 -10.88 -7.64
CA TRP A 165 -3.12 -10.79 -6.19
C TRP A 165 -4.47 -10.68 -5.48
N LEU A 166 -5.37 -9.84 -6.01
CA LEU A 166 -6.70 -9.62 -5.45
C LEU A 166 -7.54 -10.90 -5.48
N GLU A 167 -7.57 -11.60 -6.61
CA GLU A 167 -8.28 -12.88 -6.77
C GLU A 167 -7.85 -13.91 -5.73
N GLN A 168 -6.57 -13.95 -5.39
CA GLN A 168 -6.01 -14.94 -4.48
C GLN A 168 -6.12 -14.54 -3.00
N TRP A 169 -5.83 -13.28 -2.67
CA TRP A 169 -5.57 -12.86 -1.29
C TRP A 169 -6.60 -11.91 -0.70
N TRP A 170 -7.44 -11.32 -1.54
CA TRP A 170 -8.49 -10.41 -1.09
C TRP A 170 -9.60 -10.35 -2.14
N PRO A 171 -10.44 -11.41 -2.26
CA PRO A 171 -11.46 -11.53 -3.30
C PRO A 171 -12.59 -10.51 -3.08
N VAL A 172 -12.30 -9.24 -3.38
CA VAL A 172 -13.16 -8.09 -3.07
C VAL A 172 -14.50 -8.16 -3.81
N VAL A 173 -14.55 -8.93 -4.89
CA VAL A 173 -15.76 -9.22 -5.66
C VAL A 173 -16.85 -9.86 -4.79
N ASP A 174 -16.47 -10.65 -3.78
CA ASP A 174 -17.41 -11.34 -2.88
C ASP A 174 -18.09 -10.39 -1.89
N PHE A 175 -17.58 -9.16 -1.75
CA PHE A 175 -18.09 -8.15 -0.82
C PHE A 175 -19.06 -7.15 -1.48
N GLY A 176 -19.23 -7.24 -2.81
CA GLY A 176 -20.16 -6.44 -3.61
C GLY A 176 -19.74 -4.98 -3.84
N PRO A 177 -20.61 -4.18 -4.51
CA PRO A 177 -20.34 -2.79 -4.83
C PRO A 177 -19.90 -1.93 -3.62
N GLY A 178 -18.94 -1.05 -3.86
CA GLY A 178 -18.36 -0.17 -2.83
C GLY A 178 -17.34 -0.85 -1.90
N ALA A 179 -17.17 -2.18 -1.97
CA ALA A 179 -16.13 -2.85 -1.21
C ALA A 179 -14.72 -2.45 -1.69
N ARG A 180 -13.77 -2.41 -0.77
CA ARG A 180 -12.40 -1.92 -0.99
C ARG A 180 -11.37 -2.93 -0.55
N ALA A 181 -10.19 -2.86 -1.17
CA ALA A 181 -9.03 -3.65 -0.78
C ALA A 181 -7.73 -2.88 -1.03
N GLU A 182 -6.78 -3.06 -0.11
CA GLU A 182 -5.39 -2.61 -0.29
C GLU A 182 -4.54 -3.75 -0.88
N VAL A 183 -4.08 -3.58 -2.12
CA VAL A 183 -3.39 -4.63 -2.88
C VAL A 183 -1.93 -4.78 -2.45
N GLY A 184 -1.62 -5.88 -1.78
CA GLY A 184 -0.38 -6.11 -1.04
C GLY A 184 0.88 -6.45 -1.85
N THR A 185 0.84 -6.48 -3.19
CA THR A 185 2.00 -6.88 -4.03
C THR A 185 3.33 -6.21 -3.67
N SER A 186 3.31 -4.93 -3.28
CA SER A 186 4.52 -4.20 -2.86
C SER A 186 5.03 -4.63 -1.48
N ARG A 187 4.13 -4.98 -0.56
CA ARG A 187 4.46 -5.52 0.77
C ARG A 187 5.05 -6.92 0.65
N ASP A 188 4.44 -7.77 -0.17
CA ASP A 188 4.94 -9.11 -0.45
C ASP A 188 6.36 -9.06 -1.01
N THR A 189 6.60 -8.15 -1.98
CA THR A 189 7.93 -7.94 -2.57
C THR A 189 8.93 -7.43 -1.55
N ALA A 190 8.55 -6.45 -0.72
CA ALA A 190 9.43 -5.89 0.32
C ALA A 190 9.84 -6.96 1.35
N TRP A 191 8.88 -7.75 1.83
CA TRP A 191 9.15 -8.81 2.80
C TRP A 191 9.94 -9.99 2.19
N ALA A 192 9.61 -10.38 0.96
CA ALA A 192 10.39 -11.37 0.22
C ALA A 192 11.83 -10.91 -0.01
N GLY A 193 12.04 -9.60 -0.20
CA GLY A 193 13.34 -8.96 -0.30
C GLY A 193 14.15 -9.06 1.00
N VAL A 194 13.56 -8.73 2.15
CA VAL A 194 14.20 -8.89 3.47
C VAL A 194 14.59 -10.34 3.72
N THR A 195 13.64 -11.26 3.56
CA THR A 195 13.86 -12.68 3.83
C THR A 195 14.82 -13.34 2.84
N SER A 196 14.97 -12.79 1.62
CA SER A 196 15.92 -13.32 0.64
C SER A 196 17.38 -13.15 1.03
N ARG A 197 17.67 -12.17 1.89
CA ARG A 197 19.02 -11.84 2.32
C ARG A 197 19.48 -12.64 3.53
N LEU A 198 18.62 -13.45 4.12
CA LEU A 198 18.94 -14.20 5.34
C LEU A 198 19.83 -15.40 5.02
N ALA A 199 20.86 -15.59 5.85
CA ALA A 199 21.61 -16.84 5.91
C ALA A 199 20.73 -17.98 6.45
N PRO A 200 21.15 -19.27 6.35
CA PRO A 200 20.36 -20.41 6.84
C PRO A 200 19.98 -20.36 8.33
N ARG A 201 20.70 -19.59 9.15
CA ARG A 201 20.40 -19.38 10.58
C ARG A 201 19.76 -18.02 10.87
N GLY A 202 19.72 -17.13 9.88
CA GLY A 202 19.09 -15.82 9.99
C GLY A 202 17.58 -15.97 10.15
N ARG A 203 16.99 -15.07 10.94
CA ARG A 203 15.55 -15.07 11.23
C ARG A 203 14.98 -13.69 10.97
N ALA A 204 13.67 -13.64 10.70
CA ALA A 204 12.96 -12.38 10.57
C ALA A 204 11.58 -12.48 11.20
N VAL A 205 11.18 -11.42 11.89
CA VAL A 205 9.84 -11.25 12.42
C VAL A 205 9.28 -9.90 12.01
N ALA A 206 8.04 -9.90 11.55
CA ALA A 206 7.27 -8.67 11.31
C ALA A 206 6.05 -8.65 12.24
N ILE A 207 5.87 -7.50 12.89
CA ILE A 207 4.72 -7.21 13.75
C ILE A 207 4.03 -5.97 13.18
N ASP A 208 2.85 -6.19 12.62
CA ASP A 208 2.06 -5.15 11.97
C ASP A 208 0.57 -5.36 12.31
N ALA A 209 -0.19 -4.27 12.31
CA ALA A 209 -1.65 -4.36 12.27
C ALA A 209 -2.07 -5.04 10.96
N GLY A 210 -2.91 -6.08 11.06
CA GLY A 210 -3.26 -6.89 9.90
C GLY A 210 -4.48 -7.77 10.11
N HIS A 211 -4.76 -8.56 9.08
CA HIS A 211 -5.91 -9.48 9.03
C HIS A 211 -5.56 -10.72 8.22
N SER A 212 -6.23 -11.83 8.54
CA SER A 212 -6.24 -13.04 7.70
C SER A 212 -7.31 -12.95 6.60
N LEU A 213 -7.31 -13.91 5.66
CA LEU A 213 -8.30 -13.99 4.56
C LEU A 213 -9.76 -13.92 5.04
N GLY A 214 -10.09 -14.59 6.15
CA GLY A 214 -11.46 -14.60 6.70
C GLY A 214 -11.88 -13.32 7.43
N GLN A 215 -10.95 -12.39 7.64
CA GLN A 215 -11.14 -11.18 8.46
C GLN A 215 -10.99 -9.89 7.64
N ARG A 216 -10.99 -9.97 6.31
CA ARG A 216 -10.78 -8.81 5.45
C ARG A 216 -11.89 -7.77 5.62
N PRO A 217 -11.56 -6.50 5.94
CA PRO A 217 -12.56 -5.47 6.12
C PRO A 217 -13.18 -5.07 4.78
N ARG A 218 -14.52 -5.04 4.72
CA ARG A 218 -15.25 -4.65 3.50
C ARG A 218 -14.89 -3.24 3.03
N SER A 219 -14.64 -2.31 3.94
CA SER A 219 -14.29 -0.92 3.64
C SER A 219 -12.80 -0.68 3.38
N GLY A 220 -11.98 -1.73 3.37
CA GLY A 220 -10.53 -1.57 3.49
C GLY A 220 -10.12 -1.05 4.86
N SER A 221 -8.86 -0.68 4.98
CA SER A 221 -8.21 -0.31 6.25
C SER A 221 -7.32 0.92 6.16
N LEU A 222 -7.16 1.52 4.97
CA LEU A 222 -6.39 2.74 4.77
C LEU A 222 -6.91 3.88 5.67
N ARG A 223 -6.00 4.47 6.42
CA ARG A 223 -6.28 5.55 7.38
C ARG A 223 -5.06 6.46 7.56
N SER A 224 -5.29 7.63 8.14
CA SER A 224 -4.25 8.48 8.70
C SER A 224 -4.23 8.42 10.23
N SER A 225 -3.15 8.88 10.84
CA SER A 225 -3.04 9.02 12.30
C SER A 225 -4.08 9.97 12.89
N ASP A 226 -4.37 11.09 12.22
CA ASP A 226 -5.31 12.12 12.70
C ASP A 226 -6.22 12.64 11.57
N GLY A 227 -7.48 12.19 11.57
CA GLY A 227 -8.52 12.69 10.66
C GLY A 227 -8.62 11.91 9.33
N PRO A 228 -9.09 12.56 8.24
CA PRO A 228 -9.23 11.93 6.94
C PRO A 228 -7.88 11.59 6.29
N ALA A 229 -7.81 10.45 5.61
CA ALA A 229 -6.64 10.06 4.83
C ALA A 229 -6.48 10.98 3.61
N ILE A 230 -5.65 12.01 3.74
CA ILE A 230 -5.29 12.94 2.66
C ILE A 230 -3.79 12.78 2.40
N PRO A 231 -3.37 12.37 1.18
CA PRO A 231 -1.95 12.18 0.87
C PRO A 231 -1.27 13.49 0.47
N ASP A 232 -1.34 14.51 1.34
CA ASP A 232 -0.68 15.81 1.16
C ASP A 232 0.71 15.90 1.83
N GLY A 233 1.10 14.85 2.56
CA GLY A 233 2.36 14.75 3.31
C GLY A 233 2.35 15.41 4.69
N SER A 234 1.20 15.92 5.15
CA SER A 234 1.06 16.52 6.48
C SER A 234 0.75 15.51 7.59
N ARG A 235 0.41 14.27 7.23
CA ARG A 235 -0.02 13.22 8.15
C ARG A 235 0.58 11.88 7.78
N ASP A 236 0.66 11.02 8.78
CA ASP A 236 0.98 9.61 8.57
C ASP A 236 -0.16 8.88 7.86
N LEU A 237 0.17 7.83 7.11
CA LEU A 237 -0.75 7.00 6.34
C LEU A 237 -0.39 5.53 6.48
N THR A 238 -1.35 4.71 6.93
CA THR A 238 -1.17 3.27 7.11
C THR A 238 -2.39 2.50 6.62
N ALA A 239 -2.18 1.23 6.28
CA ALA A 239 -3.27 0.28 6.07
C ALA A 239 -2.90 -1.07 6.66
N ALA A 240 -3.88 -1.80 7.19
CA ALA A 240 -3.69 -3.13 7.74
C ALA A 240 -3.12 -4.09 6.68
N VAL A 241 -2.32 -5.06 7.14
CA VAL A 241 -1.57 -5.98 6.28
C VAL A 241 -2.34 -7.27 6.05
N ALA A 242 -2.31 -7.70 4.79
CA ALA A 242 -2.71 -9.03 4.31
C ALA A 242 -1.70 -10.10 4.76
N LEU A 243 -1.74 -10.50 6.03
CA LEU A 243 -0.62 -11.26 6.65
C LEU A 243 -0.41 -12.63 6.02
N ASP A 244 -1.51 -13.31 5.65
CA ASP A 244 -1.47 -14.59 4.95
C ASP A 244 -0.81 -14.48 3.56
N ALA A 245 -1.04 -13.37 2.86
CA ALA A 245 -0.39 -13.11 1.57
C ALA A 245 1.12 -12.87 1.72
N VAL A 246 1.49 -12.02 2.69
CA VAL A 246 2.90 -11.71 2.98
C VAL A 246 3.64 -12.97 3.45
N ALA A 247 3.01 -13.81 4.28
CA ALA A 247 3.58 -15.08 4.71
C ALA A 247 3.86 -15.98 3.50
N ALA A 248 2.87 -16.16 2.64
CA ALA A 248 2.97 -17.02 1.47
C ALA A 248 4.03 -16.57 0.45
N ALA A 249 4.33 -15.27 0.38
CA ALA A 249 5.40 -14.74 -0.46
C ALA A 249 6.80 -15.27 -0.07
N THR A 250 6.93 -15.89 1.11
CA THR A 250 8.20 -16.42 1.65
C THR A 250 8.24 -17.95 1.81
N SER A 251 7.11 -18.64 1.65
CA SER A 251 6.92 -20.07 1.96
C SER A 251 7.71 -21.06 1.07
N GLY A 252 8.47 -20.59 0.08
CA GLY A 252 9.34 -21.41 -0.77
C GLY A 252 10.77 -21.62 -0.24
N ARG A 253 11.13 -21.05 0.93
CA ARG A 253 12.50 -21.11 1.47
C ARG A 253 12.58 -22.00 2.71
N SER A 254 12.94 -23.27 2.51
CA SER A 254 13.26 -24.18 3.61
C SER A 254 14.56 -23.75 4.29
N GLY A 255 14.47 -23.19 5.50
CA GLY A 255 15.64 -22.89 6.36
C GLY A 255 15.51 -21.62 7.21
N ALA A 256 14.84 -20.59 6.70
CA ALA A 256 14.60 -19.36 7.44
C ALA A 256 13.20 -19.38 8.07
N ALA A 257 13.11 -19.22 9.39
CA ALA A 257 11.83 -19.05 10.06
C ALA A 257 11.42 -17.57 9.95
N ALA A 258 10.46 -17.26 9.07
CA ALA A 258 9.79 -15.98 9.04
C ALA A 258 8.48 -16.09 9.83
N GLN A 259 8.37 -15.35 10.93
CA GLN A 259 7.15 -15.29 11.73
C GLN A 259 6.43 -13.97 11.49
N LEU A 260 5.11 -14.04 11.28
CA LEU A 260 4.23 -12.88 11.24
C LEU A 260 3.31 -12.97 12.45
N THR A 261 3.37 -11.96 13.31
CA THR A 261 2.48 -11.82 14.46
C THR A 261 1.68 -10.54 14.29
N TYR A 262 0.40 -10.54 14.65
CA TYR A 262 -0.45 -9.36 14.55
C TYR A 262 -1.08 -9.03 15.88
N VAL A 263 -1.24 -7.72 16.09
CA VAL A 263 -2.06 -7.18 17.18
C VAL A 263 -3.46 -6.97 16.61
N THR A 264 -4.46 -7.71 17.11
CA THR A 264 -5.85 -7.36 16.85
C THR A 264 -6.20 -6.13 17.68
N SER A 265 -6.75 -5.10 17.05
CA SER A 265 -7.42 -4.03 17.80
C SER A 265 -8.77 -4.56 18.29
N GLU A 266 -8.80 -5.44 19.28
CA GLU A 266 -10.01 -5.68 20.07
C GLU A 266 -9.96 -4.78 21.32
N GLY A 267 -10.73 -3.70 21.28
CA GLY A 267 -10.70 -2.69 22.34
C GLY A 267 -11.67 -1.52 22.17
N SER A 268 -12.91 -1.76 21.73
CA SER A 268 -14.02 -0.91 22.17
C SER A 268 -15.03 -1.79 22.90
N ARG A 269 -14.95 -1.71 24.23
CA ARG A 269 -16.01 -2.16 25.13
C ARG A 269 -17.28 -1.37 24.79
N HIS A 270 -18.40 -2.06 24.62
CA HIS A 270 -19.69 -1.53 25.03
C HIS A 270 -19.90 -1.85 26.50
#